data_AF-A0A3M8CK52-F1
#
_entry.id   AF-A0A3M8CK52-F1
#
_cell.length_a   1.000
_cell.length_b   1.000
_cell.length_c   1.000
_cell.angle_alpha   90.00
_cell.angle_beta   90.00
_cell.angle_gamma   90.00
#
_symmetry.space_group_name_H-M   'P 1'
#
loop_
_entity.id
_entity.type
_entity.pdbx_description
1 polymer ?
#
loop_
_entity_poly.entity_id
_entity_poly.type
_entity_poly.pdbx_seq_one_letter_code
_entity_poly.pdbx_strand_id
1 'polypeptide(L)'
;MAQKGFKGATTRKISELAGVNEVTIFRHFTNKKGIVVELLSEMLDVRKPLENSLQGDFGQLREMLIDYGRTYYQLMVDRKELIMISLMECDNYPEVCKLFSNLPLSAIELLDIKLKGFQEQGHLPLSLNTWSVSAMFISTFFHAFMAKYRLHIEFDLKVTEEELFVETTDIMLGGILNRT
;
A
#
# COMPACT_ATOMS: atom_id res chain seq x y z
N MET A 1 -28.68 -0.17 -14.94
CA MET A 1 -28.55 1.23 -15.40
C MET A 1 -27.36 1.96 -14.74
N ALA A 2 -26.94 1.61 -13.52
CA ALA A 2 -25.73 2.17 -12.88
C ALA A 2 -24.41 1.90 -13.65
N GLN A 3 -24.20 0.69 -14.16
CA GLN A 3 -22.94 0.29 -14.85
C GLN A 3 -22.52 1.18 -16.03
N LYS A 4 -23.46 1.79 -16.76
CA LYS A 4 -23.14 2.67 -17.90
C LYS A 4 -22.79 4.10 -17.47
N GLY A 5 -23.30 4.56 -16.33
CA GLY A 5 -22.94 5.86 -15.75
C GLY A 5 -21.54 5.86 -15.13
N PHE A 6 -21.15 4.74 -14.51
CA PHE A 6 -19.83 4.60 -13.88
C PHE A 6 -18.68 4.56 -14.88
N LYS A 7 -18.82 3.85 -16.01
CA LYS A 7 -17.79 3.78 -17.07
C LYS A 7 -17.40 5.16 -17.64
N GLY A 8 -18.36 6.07 -17.74
CA GLY A 8 -18.11 7.46 -18.16
C GLY A 8 -17.41 8.29 -17.08
N ALA A 9 -17.77 8.09 -15.81
CA ALA A 9 -17.16 8.80 -14.69
C ALA A 9 -15.66 8.47 -14.52
N THR A 10 -15.28 7.19 -14.63
CA THR A 10 -13.88 6.75 -14.51
C THR A 10 -13.02 7.29 -15.65
N THR A 11 -13.54 7.24 -16.89
CA THR A 11 -12.79 7.70 -18.08
C THR A 11 -12.54 9.21 -18.04
N ARG A 12 -13.55 9.98 -17.62
CA ARG A 12 -13.43 11.42 -17.41
C ARG A 12 -12.42 11.75 -16.32
N LYS A 13 -12.45 11.04 -15.18
CA LYS A 13 -11.51 11.28 -14.07
C LYS A 13 -10.05 10.98 -14.45
N ILE A 14 -9.82 9.92 -15.21
CA ILE A 14 -8.49 9.58 -15.74
C ILE A 14 -8.01 10.66 -16.73
N SER A 15 -8.89 11.15 -17.60
CA SER A 15 -8.55 12.22 -18.54
C SER A 15 -8.20 13.54 -17.85
N GLU A 16 -8.91 13.87 -16.75
CA GLU A 16 -8.60 15.02 -15.90
C GLU A 16 -7.25 14.87 -15.20
N LEU A 17 -6.94 13.70 -14.61
CA LEU A 17 -5.65 13.44 -13.97
C LEU A 17 -4.47 13.46 -14.96
N ALA A 18 -4.68 12.97 -16.18
CA ALA A 18 -3.67 12.96 -17.22
C ALA A 18 -3.56 14.28 -18.00
N GLY A 19 -4.40 15.29 -17.70
CA GLY A 19 -4.39 16.59 -18.37
C GLY A 19 -4.77 16.54 -19.86
N VAL A 20 -5.53 15.53 -20.28
CA VAL A 20 -5.91 15.30 -21.69
C VAL A 20 -7.43 15.26 -21.85
N ASN A 21 -7.93 15.55 -23.05
CA ASN A 21 -9.37 15.46 -23.33
C ASN A 21 -9.83 13.99 -23.33
N GLU A 22 -11.02 13.72 -22.77
CA GLU A 22 -11.64 12.39 -22.76
C GLU A 22 -11.73 11.78 -24.17
N VAL A 23 -12.04 12.59 -25.18
CA VAL A 23 -12.06 12.19 -26.60
C VAL A 23 -10.65 11.88 -27.11
N THR A 24 -9.61 12.57 -26.64
CA THR A 24 -8.20 12.27 -26.96
C THR A 24 -7.78 10.92 -26.41
N ILE A 25 -8.25 10.57 -25.20
CA ILE A 25 -8.13 9.22 -24.65
C ILE A 25 -8.87 8.22 -25.56
N PHE A 26 -10.13 8.48 -25.91
CA PHE A 26 -10.90 7.56 -26.76
C PHE A 26 -10.36 7.39 -28.19
N ARG A 27 -9.71 8.40 -28.77
CA ARG A 27 -9.23 8.41 -30.17
C ARG A 27 -7.82 7.86 -30.34
N HIS A 28 -6.95 7.98 -29.33
CA HIS A 28 -5.60 7.42 -29.38
C HIS A 28 -5.50 6.00 -28.79
N PHE A 29 -6.37 5.63 -27.85
CA PHE A 29 -6.32 4.31 -27.23
C PHE A 29 -7.26 3.33 -27.94
N THR A 30 -6.91 2.93 -29.16
CA THR A 30 -7.55 1.79 -29.84
C THR A 30 -7.04 0.44 -29.28
N ASN A 31 -5.87 0.43 -28.61
CA ASN A 31 -5.23 -0.72 -27.91
C ASN A 31 -5.28 -0.61 -26.36
N LYS A 32 -6.44 -0.18 -25.85
CA LYS A 32 -6.82 0.31 -24.49
C LYS A 32 -6.19 -0.24 -23.20
N LYS A 33 -5.53 -1.39 -23.18
CA LYS A 33 -5.05 -1.99 -21.91
C LYS A 33 -3.65 -1.56 -21.53
N GLY A 34 -2.72 -1.51 -22.49
CA GLY A 34 -1.29 -1.37 -22.20
C GLY A 34 -0.89 -0.08 -21.48
N ILE A 35 -1.37 1.07 -21.95
CA ILE A 35 -0.90 2.38 -21.45
C ILE A 35 -1.49 2.71 -20.07
N VAL A 36 -2.75 2.36 -19.83
CA VAL A 36 -3.37 2.52 -18.51
C VAL A 36 -2.74 1.56 -17.50
N VAL A 37 -2.46 0.32 -17.90
CA VAL A 37 -1.74 -0.66 -17.07
C VAL A 37 -0.32 -0.18 -16.75
N GLU A 38 0.41 0.36 -17.73
CA GLU A 38 1.76 0.87 -17.52
C GLU A 38 1.76 2.07 -16.55
N LEU A 39 0.87 3.04 -16.78
CA LEU A 39 0.73 4.20 -15.91
C LEU A 39 0.33 3.78 -14.49
N LEU A 40 -0.64 2.89 -14.35
CA LEU A 40 -1.04 2.37 -13.04
C LEU A 40 0.09 1.56 -12.38
N SER A 41 0.90 0.85 -13.15
CA SER A 41 2.06 0.11 -12.64
C SER A 41 3.10 1.06 -12.06
N GLU A 42 3.44 2.15 -12.76
CA GLU A 42 4.37 3.16 -12.27
C GLU A 42 3.80 3.90 -11.05
N MET A 43 2.54 4.32 -11.13
CA MET A 43 1.90 5.09 -10.07
C MET A 43 1.57 4.28 -8.82
N LEU A 44 1.41 2.96 -8.92
CA LEU A 44 1.20 2.07 -7.76
C LEU A 44 2.50 1.42 -7.27
N ASP A 45 3.65 1.67 -7.92
CA ASP A 45 4.92 1.15 -7.43
C ASP A 45 5.33 1.83 -6.12
N VAL A 46 5.45 1.02 -5.08
CA VAL A 46 5.81 1.44 -3.73
C VAL A 46 7.22 0.98 -3.34
N ARG A 47 7.88 0.15 -4.16
CA ARG A 47 9.10 -0.55 -3.73
C ARG A 47 10.22 0.40 -3.32
N LYS A 48 10.62 1.30 -4.21
CA LYS A 48 11.78 2.16 -3.97
C LYS A 48 11.63 3.08 -2.74
N PRO A 49 10.50 3.79 -2.53
CA PRO A 49 10.30 4.55 -1.30
C PRO A 49 10.35 3.68 -0.03
N LEU A 50 9.79 2.47 -0.08
CA LEU A 50 9.77 1.53 1.04
C LEU A 50 11.15 0.93 1.33
N GLU A 51 11.94 0.61 0.31
CA GLU A 51 13.33 0.19 0.47
C GLU A 51 14.18 1.27 1.14
N ASN A 52 13.93 2.53 0.82
CA ASN A 52 14.63 3.66 1.44
C ASN A 52 14.27 3.84 2.93
N SER A 53 13.07 3.47 3.36
CA SER A 53 12.69 3.51 4.78
C SER A 53 13.14 2.28 5.58
N LEU A 54 13.71 1.25 4.92
CA LEU A 54 14.30 0.06 5.57
C LEU A 54 15.84 0.13 5.68
N GLN A 55 16.44 1.31 5.52
CA GLN A 55 17.88 1.50 5.66
C GLN A 55 18.27 1.53 7.15
N GLY A 56 19.35 0.83 7.52
CA GLY A 56 19.85 0.76 8.90
C GLY A 56 20.04 -0.66 9.43
N ASP A 57 20.52 -0.76 10.67
CA ASP A 57 20.77 -2.02 11.39
C ASP A 57 19.66 -2.35 12.41
N PHE A 58 19.84 -3.45 13.16
CA PHE A 58 18.86 -3.89 14.14
C PHE A 58 18.69 -2.91 15.32
N GLY A 59 19.73 -2.14 15.67
CA GLY A 59 19.66 -1.13 16.73
C GLY A 59 18.67 -0.01 16.42
N GLN A 60 18.31 0.17 15.15
CA GLN A 60 17.35 1.16 14.66
C GLN A 60 16.01 0.53 14.26
N LEU A 61 15.80 -0.77 14.53
CA LEU A 61 14.62 -1.50 14.05
C LEU A 61 13.29 -0.80 14.40
N ARG A 62 13.18 -0.24 15.61
CA ARG A 62 11.98 0.48 16.05
C ARG A 62 11.68 1.68 15.15
N GLU A 63 12.62 2.60 15.01
CA GLU A 63 12.43 3.80 14.19
C GLU A 63 12.24 3.43 12.72
N MET A 64 12.96 2.42 12.23
CA MET A 64 12.80 1.88 10.89
C MET A 64 11.38 1.37 10.64
N LEU A 65 10.78 0.64 11.57
CA LEU A 65 9.40 0.15 11.44
C LEU A 65 8.38 1.30 11.45
N ILE A 66 8.57 2.31 12.31
CA ILE A 66 7.72 3.50 12.35
C ILE A 66 7.78 4.23 11.01
N ASP A 67 8.98 4.51 10.51
CA ASP A 67 9.20 5.18 9.24
C ASP A 67 8.66 4.34 8.06
N TYR A 68 8.79 3.02 8.13
CA TYR A 68 8.24 2.10 7.14
C TYR A 68 6.72 2.15 7.09
N GLY A 69 6.06 2.04 8.25
CA GLY A 69 4.60 2.15 8.37
C GLY A 69 4.07 3.50 7.89
N ARG A 70 4.72 4.59 8.32
CA ARG A 70 4.41 5.96 7.90
C ARG A 70 4.55 6.13 6.39
N THR A 71 5.67 5.68 5.82
CA THR A 71 5.94 5.75 4.38
C THR A 71 4.87 4.98 3.59
N TYR A 72 4.56 3.75 4.00
CA TYR A 72 3.52 2.95 3.35
C TYR A 72 2.15 3.63 3.40
N TYR A 73 1.75 4.14 4.56
CA TYR A 73 0.49 4.85 4.72
C TYR A 73 0.42 6.10 3.84
N GLN A 74 1.48 6.93 3.85
CA GLN A 74 1.53 8.16 3.06
C GLN A 74 1.46 7.88 1.55
N LEU A 75 2.13 6.84 1.07
CA LEU A 75 2.01 6.42 -0.34
C LEU A 75 0.57 6.11 -0.71
N MET A 76 -0.20 5.46 0.18
CA MET A 76 -1.62 5.21 -0.07
C MET A 76 -2.44 6.50 -0.03
N VAL A 77 -2.18 7.39 0.93
CA VAL A 77 -2.87 8.69 1.05
C VAL A 77 -2.64 9.57 -0.19
N ASP A 78 -1.40 9.68 -0.65
CA ASP A 78 -1.02 10.48 -1.82
C ASP A 78 -1.63 9.94 -3.11
N ARG A 79 -1.93 8.65 -3.14
CA ARG A 79 -2.45 7.92 -4.32
C ARG A 79 -3.89 7.47 -4.15
N LYS A 80 -4.61 8.03 -3.17
CA LYS A 80 -5.91 7.53 -2.73
C LYS A 80 -6.95 7.46 -3.84
N GLU A 81 -7.02 8.45 -4.73
CA GLU A 81 -7.98 8.46 -5.84
C GLU A 81 -7.75 7.28 -6.79
N LEU A 82 -6.48 6.99 -7.11
CA LEU A 82 -6.12 5.85 -7.96
C LEU A 82 -6.43 4.53 -7.28
N ILE A 83 -6.11 4.40 -5.99
CA ILE A 83 -6.44 3.22 -5.20
C ILE A 83 -7.95 2.97 -5.19
N MET A 84 -8.77 4.01 -4.99
CA MET A 84 -10.24 3.88 -5.02
C MET A 84 -10.75 3.48 -6.40
N ILE A 85 -10.20 4.05 -7.48
CA ILE A 85 -10.52 3.65 -8.85
C ILE A 85 -10.15 2.17 -9.06
N SER A 86 -8.94 1.76 -8.68
CA SER A 86 -8.48 0.38 -8.81
C SER A 86 -9.36 -0.61 -8.05
N LEU A 87 -9.81 -0.26 -6.85
CA LEU A 87 -10.75 -1.06 -6.07
C LEU A 87 -12.11 -1.22 -6.76
N MET A 88 -12.63 -0.15 -7.36
CA MET A 88 -13.92 -0.17 -8.07
C MET A 88 -13.86 -0.94 -9.39
N GLU A 89 -12.69 -0.94 -10.05
CA GLU A 89 -12.52 -1.51 -11.38
C GLU A 89 -11.90 -2.93 -11.36
N CYS A 90 -11.34 -3.40 -10.24
CA CYS A 90 -10.73 -4.75 -10.12
C CYS A 90 -11.67 -5.87 -10.62
N ASP A 91 -12.96 -5.81 -10.29
CA ASP A 91 -13.94 -6.83 -10.71
C ASP A 91 -14.16 -6.87 -12.22
N ASN A 92 -13.99 -5.75 -12.91
CA ASN A 92 -14.20 -5.63 -14.36
C ASN A 92 -12.90 -5.84 -15.16
N TYR A 93 -11.74 -5.63 -14.52
CA TYR A 93 -10.44 -5.59 -15.17
C TYR A 93 -9.39 -6.35 -14.33
N PRO A 94 -9.16 -7.65 -14.59
CA PRO A 94 -8.21 -8.47 -13.85
C PRO A 94 -6.78 -7.90 -13.82
N GLU A 95 -6.36 -7.22 -14.90
CA GLU A 95 -5.08 -6.51 -14.95
C GLU A 95 -4.95 -5.41 -13.89
N VAL A 96 -6.02 -4.67 -13.61
CA VAL A 96 -6.06 -3.64 -12.57
C VAL A 96 -5.99 -4.29 -11.19
N CYS A 97 -6.69 -5.41 -11.03
CA CYS A 97 -6.65 -6.15 -9.77
C CYS A 97 -5.25 -6.67 -9.44
N LYS A 98 -4.55 -7.19 -10.45
CA LYS A 98 -3.16 -7.64 -10.30
C LYS A 98 -2.24 -6.49 -9.89
N LEU A 99 -2.31 -5.34 -10.57
CA LEU A 99 -1.51 -4.16 -10.22
C LEU A 99 -1.82 -3.66 -8.81
N PHE A 100 -3.10 -3.60 -8.45
CA PHE A 100 -3.51 -3.19 -7.12
C PHE A 100 -2.98 -4.12 -6.02
N SER A 101 -3.04 -5.44 -6.24
CA SER A 101 -2.51 -6.42 -5.28
C SER A 101 -1.01 -6.29 -5.04
N ASN A 102 -0.24 -5.74 -5.99
CA ASN A 102 1.20 -5.52 -5.82
C ASN A 102 1.49 -4.49 -4.72
N LEU A 103 0.60 -3.55 -4.43
CA LEU A 103 0.83 -2.51 -3.43
C LEU A 103 1.03 -3.11 -2.02
N PRO A 104 0.08 -3.86 -1.44
CA PRO A 104 0.30 -4.48 -0.14
C PRO A 104 1.30 -5.64 -0.20
N LEU A 105 1.32 -6.43 -1.28
CA LEU A 105 2.24 -7.57 -1.39
C LEU A 105 3.71 -7.14 -1.40
N SER A 106 4.06 -6.11 -2.17
CA SER A 106 5.45 -5.62 -2.22
C SER A 106 5.88 -5.06 -0.86
N ALA A 107 4.98 -4.39 -0.13
CA ALA A 107 5.26 -3.90 1.21
C ALA A 107 5.46 -5.04 2.23
N ILE A 108 4.74 -6.15 2.09
CA ILE A 108 4.93 -7.33 2.94
C ILE A 108 6.28 -8.00 2.62
N GLU A 109 6.57 -8.21 1.33
CA GLU A 109 7.79 -8.88 0.87
C GLU A 109 9.06 -8.14 1.31
N LEU A 110 9.10 -6.82 1.16
CA LEU A 110 10.26 -6.01 1.55
C LEU A 110 10.54 -6.10 3.06
N LEU A 111 9.49 -6.02 3.89
CA LEU A 111 9.65 -6.14 5.33
C LEU A 111 10.02 -7.57 5.74
N ASP A 112 9.44 -8.59 5.11
CA ASP A 112 9.77 -10.00 5.33
C ASP A 112 11.26 -10.27 5.06
N ILE A 113 11.79 -9.76 3.94
CA ILE A 113 13.21 -9.86 3.58
C ILE A 113 14.08 -9.18 4.65
N LYS A 114 13.70 -7.99 5.11
CA LYS A 114 14.47 -7.27 6.13
C LYS A 114 14.50 -8.01 7.47
N LEU A 115 13.35 -8.51 7.93
CA LEU A 115 13.26 -9.26 9.18
C LEU A 115 14.00 -10.60 9.10
N LYS A 116 13.97 -11.29 7.94
CA LYS A 116 14.81 -12.48 7.70
C LYS A 116 16.29 -12.17 7.81
N GLY A 117 16.74 -11.03 7.27
CA GLY A 117 18.11 -10.58 7.45
C GLY A 117 18.51 -10.44 8.93
N PHE A 118 17.60 -9.97 9.78
CA PHE A 118 17.82 -9.91 11.23
C PHE A 118 17.75 -11.29 11.91
N GLN A 119 16.97 -12.24 11.40
CA GLN A 119 17.02 -13.64 11.86
C GLN A 119 18.36 -14.29 11.55
N GLU A 120 18.89 -14.12 10.34
CA GLU A 120 20.19 -14.66 9.91
C GLU A 120 21.36 -14.11 10.73
N GLN A 121 21.23 -12.86 11.19
CA GLN A 121 22.20 -12.21 12.09
C GLN A 121 22.05 -12.64 13.57
N GLY A 122 21.05 -13.45 13.90
CA GLY A 122 20.77 -13.90 15.26
C GLY A 122 20.08 -12.86 16.15
N HIS A 123 19.57 -11.77 15.57
CA HIS A 123 18.84 -10.73 16.31
C HIS A 123 17.36 -11.08 16.55
N LEU A 124 16.78 -11.94 15.70
CA LEU A 124 15.40 -12.38 15.81
C LEU A 124 15.30 -13.91 15.93
N PRO A 125 14.28 -14.45 16.64
CA PRO A 125 14.10 -15.90 16.77
C PRO A 125 13.87 -16.57 15.41
N LEU A 126 14.55 -17.70 15.13
CA LEU A 126 14.32 -18.49 13.92
C LEU A 126 12.91 -19.12 13.84
N SER A 127 12.23 -19.26 14.97
CA SER A 127 10.84 -19.71 15.05
C SER A 127 9.82 -18.65 14.62
N LEU A 128 10.26 -17.39 14.46
CA LEU A 128 9.40 -16.30 14.01
C LEU A 128 9.04 -16.47 12.53
N ASN A 129 7.74 -16.49 12.24
CA ASN A 129 7.26 -16.38 10.86
C ASN A 129 7.23 -14.89 10.46
N THR A 130 8.32 -14.42 9.85
CA THR A 130 8.52 -13.03 9.43
C THR A 130 7.50 -12.55 8.43
N TRP A 131 7.00 -13.45 7.56
CA TRP A 131 5.96 -13.10 6.60
C TRP A 131 4.65 -12.78 7.31
N SER A 132 4.23 -13.60 8.29
CA SER A 132 3.01 -13.34 9.06
C SER A 132 3.09 -12.03 9.84
N VAL A 133 4.24 -11.77 10.47
CA VAL A 133 4.49 -10.51 11.16
C VAL A 133 4.37 -9.32 10.21
N SER A 134 5.03 -9.40 9.06
CA SER A 134 5.02 -8.36 8.02
C SER A 134 3.61 -8.13 7.48
N ALA A 135 2.88 -9.21 7.23
CA ALA A 135 1.49 -9.16 6.77
C ALA A 135 0.57 -8.48 7.78
N MET A 136 0.68 -8.80 9.07
CA MET A 136 -0.10 -8.16 10.13
C MET A 136 0.22 -6.66 10.25
N PHE A 137 1.50 -6.30 10.19
CA PHE A 137 1.96 -4.91 10.24
C PHE A 137 1.37 -4.09 9.09
N ILE A 138 1.56 -4.54 7.85
CA ILE A 138 1.05 -3.87 6.65
C ILE A 138 -0.49 -3.82 6.63
N SER A 139 -1.15 -4.89 7.08
CA SER A 139 -2.62 -4.96 7.09
C SER A 139 -3.24 -3.92 8.01
N THR A 140 -2.57 -3.56 9.11
CA THR A 140 -3.05 -2.53 10.04
C THR A 140 -3.17 -1.17 9.35
N PHE A 141 -2.15 -0.76 8.61
CA PHE A 141 -2.17 0.52 7.90
C PHE A 141 -3.07 0.51 6.67
N PHE A 142 -3.15 -0.62 5.96
CA PHE A 142 -4.13 -0.78 4.88
C PHE A 142 -5.57 -0.70 5.42
N HIS A 143 -5.85 -1.32 6.56
CA HIS A 143 -7.15 -1.21 7.23
C HIS A 143 -7.47 0.22 7.62
N ALA A 144 -6.52 0.92 8.28
CA ALA A 144 -6.71 2.32 8.66
C ALA A 144 -6.99 3.22 7.46
N PHE A 145 -6.25 3.03 6.36
CA PHE A 145 -6.48 3.73 5.09
C PHE A 145 -7.91 3.46 4.55
N MET A 146 -8.30 2.20 4.47
CA MET A 146 -9.63 1.82 3.98
C MET A 146 -10.74 2.35 4.87
N ALA A 147 -10.56 2.28 6.18
CA ALA A 147 -11.55 2.76 7.10
C ALA A 147 -11.77 4.27 6.96
N LYS A 148 -10.69 5.04 6.86
CA LYS A 148 -10.74 6.51 6.69
C LYS A 148 -11.27 6.91 5.32
N TYR A 149 -10.67 6.41 4.24
CA TYR A 149 -10.91 6.95 2.90
C TYR A 149 -12.01 6.21 2.11
N ARG A 150 -12.29 4.94 2.42
CA ARG A 150 -13.33 4.17 1.73
C ARG A 150 -14.64 4.06 2.53
N LEU A 151 -14.53 3.96 3.86
CA LEU A 151 -15.68 3.76 4.76
C LEU A 151 -16.05 5.02 5.56
N HIS A 152 -15.23 6.07 5.52
CA HIS A 152 -15.44 7.32 6.24
C HIS A 152 -15.58 7.12 7.77
N ILE A 153 -14.81 6.19 8.33
CA ILE A 153 -14.71 5.96 9.76
C ILE A 153 -13.67 6.92 10.35
N GLU A 154 -14.08 7.72 11.33
CA GLU A 154 -13.23 8.70 12.01
C GLU A 154 -12.38 8.06 13.11
N PHE A 155 -11.28 7.39 12.71
CA PHE A 155 -10.30 6.80 13.64
C PHE A 155 -9.54 7.85 14.47
N ASP A 156 -9.31 9.03 13.88
CA ASP A 156 -8.54 10.13 14.48
C ASP A 156 -9.15 10.66 15.80
N LEU A 157 -10.41 10.30 16.12
CA LEU A 157 -11.05 10.60 17.41
C LEU A 157 -10.59 9.69 18.55
N LYS A 158 -9.92 8.57 18.23
CA LYS A 158 -9.47 7.55 19.19
C LYS A 158 -7.96 7.40 19.21
N VAL A 159 -7.34 7.43 18.04
CA VAL A 159 -5.90 7.25 17.85
C VAL A 159 -5.49 8.10 16.66
N THR A 160 -4.49 8.97 16.82
CA THR A 160 -3.92 9.74 15.71
C THR A 160 -3.10 8.83 14.77
N GLU A 161 -2.86 9.26 13.54
CA GLU A 161 -2.03 8.49 12.60
C GLU A 161 -0.63 8.20 13.16
N GLU A 162 -0.02 9.19 13.83
CA GLU A 162 1.30 9.03 14.43
C GLU A 162 1.31 8.06 15.61
N GLU A 163 0.31 8.13 16.50
CA GLU A 163 0.14 7.14 17.56
C GLU A 163 -0.07 5.74 17.00
N LEU A 164 -0.82 5.59 15.90
CA LEU A 164 -1.02 4.29 15.24
C LEU A 164 0.32 3.70 14.74
N PHE A 165 1.20 4.50 14.14
CA PHE A 165 2.52 4.03 13.69
C PHE A 165 3.38 3.55 14.87
N VAL A 166 3.42 4.34 15.94
CA VAL A 166 4.22 4.08 17.14
C VAL A 166 3.69 2.84 17.88
N GLU A 167 2.40 2.82 18.23
CA GLU A 167 1.80 1.76 19.02
C GLU A 167 1.82 0.42 18.28
N THR A 168 1.54 0.41 16.97
CA THR A 168 1.60 -0.83 16.15
C THR A 168 3.02 -1.39 16.14
N THR A 169 4.03 -0.53 16.04
CA THR A 169 5.44 -0.92 16.11
C THR A 169 5.79 -1.50 17.47
N ASP A 170 5.42 -0.82 18.55
CA ASP A 170 5.76 -1.24 19.91
C ASP A 170 5.05 -2.57 20.27
N ILE A 171 3.80 -2.76 19.87
CA ILE A 171 3.06 -4.03 20.02
C ILE A 171 3.75 -5.15 19.22
N MET A 172 4.11 -4.89 17.96
CA MET A 172 4.80 -5.87 17.12
C MET A 172 6.13 -6.29 17.75
N LEU A 173 6.97 -5.33 18.14
CA LEU A 173 8.27 -5.61 18.75
C LEU A 173 8.13 -6.31 20.11
N GLY A 174 7.19 -5.88 20.95
CA GLY A 174 6.88 -6.58 22.19
C GLY A 174 6.47 -8.03 21.95
N GLY A 175 5.65 -8.30 20.93
CA GLY A 175 5.25 -9.65 20.54
C GLY A 175 6.37 -10.51 19.97
N ILE A 176 7.34 -9.91 19.30
CA ILE A 176 8.51 -10.60 18.71
C ILE A 176 9.55 -10.92 19.79
N LEU A 177 9.91 -9.94 20.61
CA LEU A 177 11.00 -10.05 21.58
C LEU A 177 10.62 -10.91 22.78
N ASN A 178 9.36 -10.91 23.20
CA ASN A 178 8.87 -11.74 24.32
C ASN A 178 8.67 -13.23 23.95
N ARG A 179 9.01 -13.65 22.73
CA ARG A 179 9.02 -15.06 22.30
C ARG A 179 10.39 -15.73 22.42
N THR A 180 11.38 -15.03 22.98
CA THR A 180 12.68 -15.61 23.38
C THR A 180 12.60 -16.26 24.74
#